data_AF-A0A285Q477-F1
#
_entry.id   AF-A0A285Q477-F1
#
_cell.length_a   1.000
_cell.length_b   1.000
_cell.length_c   1.000
_cell.angle_alpha   90.00
_cell.angle_beta   90.00
_cell.angle_gamma   90.00
#
_symmetry.space_group_name_H-M   'P 1'
#
loop_
_entity.id
_entity.type
_entity.pdbx_description
1 polymer ?
#
loop_
_entity_poly.entity_id
_entity_poly.type
_entity_poly.pdbx_seq_one_letter_code
_entity_poly.pdbx_strand_id
1 'polypeptide(L)'
;MSIVHVMRVTRFEISRSRRWPQMAQAMLSAVLLLALAGCSSAITKLETWEGSPATAVNAATLKAPGAIHVSRVNGRSMTNYLMDDLALDYALLPGENQVVFTYKTIWAKTGVVQNGESKVHVIESEPQVVSFEAAPNETYHFEFDKPESRRQAEEMIPKFSAAVVGGSGQALAQSSSWSPGDSALVARTPMPDEPNTQAADGEYFPSKGESSLNRLKAVWETATDEERKSFLRWAFE
;
A
#
# COMPACT_ATOMS: atom_id res chain seq x y z
N MET A 1 98.31 4.95 32.51
CA MET A 1 97.28 3.89 32.44
C MET A 1 95.96 4.53 32.88
N SER A 2 95.09 4.84 31.92
CA SER A 2 93.88 4.07 31.52
C SER A 2 92.64 4.57 32.28
N ILE A 3 91.74 5.29 31.59
CA ILE A 3 90.40 4.82 31.14
C ILE A 3 89.36 4.98 32.29
N VAL A 4 88.17 5.61 32.21
CA VAL A 4 87.38 6.32 31.18
C VAL A 4 86.01 6.70 31.81
N HIS A 5 85.27 7.60 31.15
CA HIS A 5 83.82 7.89 31.20
C HIS A 5 83.19 8.65 32.38
N VAL A 6 82.96 9.95 32.11
CA VAL A 6 81.90 10.78 32.67
C VAL A 6 80.56 10.31 32.10
N MET A 7 79.63 9.90 32.98
CA MET A 7 78.24 9.64 32.60
C MET A 7 77.37 10.81 33.07
N ARG A 8 76.81 11.53 32.10
CA ARG A 8 75.83 12.61 32.26
C ARG A 8 74.44 11.96 32.11
N VAL A 9 73.57 12.09 33.11
CA VAL A 9 72.15 11.74 32.95
C VAL A 9 71.30 12.96 33.26
N THR A 10 70.60 13.42 32.23
CA THR A 10 69.69 14.55 32.16
C THR A 10 68.33 14.23 32.77
N ARG A 11 67.75 15.25 33.42
CA ARG A 11 66.39 15.27 33.97
C ARG A 11 65.33 14.93 32.91
N PHE A 12 64.38 14.11 33.33
CA PHE A 12 63.12 13.81 32.67
C PHE A 12 62.17 15.02 32.84
N GLU A 13 61.72 15.63 31.74
CA GLU A 13 60.57 16.54 31.74
C GLU A 13 59.33 15.84 31.17
N ILE A 14 58.20 16.16 31.80
CA ILE A 14 56.88 15.57 31.63
C ILE A 14 56.17 16.26 30.45
N SER A 15 55.76 15.52 29.42
CA SER A 15 54.79 16.01 28.42
C SER A 15 53.49 15.21 28.50
N ARG A 16 52.42 15.84 28.99
CA ARG A 16 51.06 15.30 29.06
C ARG A 16 50.48 15.09 27.66
N SER A 17 49.96 13.88 27.45
CA SER A 17 49.32 13.35 26.24
C SER A 17 48.01 14.07 25.89
N ARG A 18 48.08 15.07 25.01
CA ARG A 18 46.94 15.79 24.41
C ARG A 18 46.47 15.16 23.08
N ARG A 19 46.51 13.82 22.94
CA ARG A 19 46.08 13.11 21.71
C ARG A 19 44.82 12.25 21.88
N TRP A 20 44.46 11.92 23.13
CA TRP A 20 43.31 11.06 23.43
C TRP A 20 41.93 11.70 23.19
N PRO A 21 41.66 12.97 23.57
CA PRO A 21 40.31 13.53 23.43
C PRO A 21 39.93 13.86 21.98
N GLN A 22 40.91 14.13 21.11
CA GLN A 22 40.65 14.44 19.70
C GLN A 22 40.26 13.21 18.88
N MET A 23 40.86 12.06 19.15
CA MET A 23 40.51 10.81 18.45
C MET A 23 39.14 10.29 18.90
N ALA A 24 38.82 10.40 20.20
CA ALA A 24 37.50 10.02 20.72
C ALA A 24 36.37 10.90 20.15
N GLN A 25 36.59 12.21 20.02
CA GLN A 25 35.61 13.14 19.46
C GLN A 25 35.39 12.93 17.96
N ALA A 26 36.46 12.66 17.19
CA ALA A 26 36.33 12.33 15.78
C ALA A 26 35.58 11.00 15.55
N MET A 27 35.80 9.99 16.41
CA MET A 27 35.09 8.71 16.34
C MET A 27 33.61 8.87 16.68
N LEU A 28 33.28 9.68 17.70
CA LEU A 28 31.90 9.97 18.08
C LEU A 28 31.13 10.72 16.98
N SER A 29 31.79 11.69 16.31
CA SER A 29 31.21 12.41 15.18
C SER A 29 31.00 11.50 13.96
N ALA A 30 31.92 10.57 13.69
CA ALA A 30 31.77 9.60 12.60
C ALA A 30 30.61 8.62 12.87
N VAL A 31 30.49 8.10 14.09
CA VAL A 31 29.38 7.22 14.50
C VAL A 31 28.03 7.94 14.39
N LEU A 32 27.96 9.20 14.80
CA LEU A 32 26.74 10.00 14.69
C LEU A 32 26.33 10.25 13.22
N LEU A 33 27.30 10.53 12.34
CA LEU A 33 27.03 10.69 10.90
C LEU A 33 26.57 9.39 10.23
N LEU A 34 27.07 8.22 10.67
CA LEU A 34 26.57 6.92 10.21
C LEU A 34 25.15 6.63 10.72
N ALA A 35 24.82 7.04 11.95
CA ALA A 35 23.48 6.85 12.51
C ALA A 35 22.40 7.68 11.79
N LEU A 36 22.75 8.87 11.28
CA LEU A 36 21.81 9.72 10.53
C LEU A 36 21.51 9.19 9.11
N ALA A 37 22.39 8.38 8.50
CA ALA A 37 22.20 7.88 7.15
C ALA A 37 21.16 6.73 7.04
N GLY A 38 20.66 6.20 8.16
CA GLY A 38 19.82 4.99 8.18
C GLY A 38 18.31 5.20 8.09
N CYS A 39 17.79 6.43 8.20
CA CYS A 39 16.34 6.64 8.41
C CYS A 39 15.51 7.03 7.17
N SER A 40 16.09 7.14 5.97
CA SER A 40 15.35 7.68 4.82
C SER A 40 14.52 6.65 4.03
N SER A 41 14.76 5.34 4.18
CA SER A 41 14.18 4.32 3.30
C SER A 41 12.83 3.76 3.76
N ALA A 42 12.36 4.10 4.97
CA ALA A 42 11.14 3.52 5.54
C ALA A 42 9.84 4.27 5.18
N ILE A 43 9.93 5.44 4.53
CA ILE A 43 8.80 6.37 4.47
C ILE A 43 7.83 6.13 3.30
N THR A 44 8.21 5.33 2.30
CA THR A 44 7.38 5.07 1.09
C THR A 44 6.80 3.67 1.05
N LYS A 45 7.12 2.81 2.02
CA LYS A 45 6.66 1.42 2.08
C LYS A 45 5.44 1.28 3.00
N LEU A 46 4.34 0.81 2.43
CA LEU A 46 3.04 0.66 3.07
C LEU A 46 2.75 -0.80 3.35
N GLU A 47 2.55 -1.14 4.62
CA GLU A 47 2.13 -2.48 5.02
C GLU A 47 0.64 -2.65 4.74
N THR A 48 0.30 -3.66 3.94
CA THR A 48 -1.10 -3.89 3.53
C THR A 48 -1.87 -4.79 4.49
N TRP A 49 -1.25 -5.26 5.57
CA TRP A 49 -1.84 -6.08 6.63
C TRP A 49 -1.84 -5.36 7.99
N GLU A 50 -2.45 -5.99 9.00
CA GLU A 50 -2.38 -5.55 10.40
C GLU A 50 -1.64 -6.59 11.25
N GLY A 51 -0.96 -6.11 12.31
CA GLY A 51 -0.19 -6.95 13.21
C GLY A 51 1.16 -7.39 12.64
N SER A 52 1.73 -8.45 13.23
CA SER A 52 3.05 -8.98 12.89
C SER A 52 2.95 -10.43 12.40
N PRO A 53 2.37 -10.68 11.21
CA PRO A 53 2.31 -12.02 10.66
C PRO A 53 3.73 -12.54 10.39
N ALA A 54 3.96 -13.82 10.66
CA ALA A 54 5.27 -14.44 10.47
C ALA A 54 5.76 -14.34 9.00
N THR A 55 4.84 -14.22 8.06
CA THR A 55 5.12 -14.07 6.62
C THR A 55 5.53 -12.66 6.21
N ALA A 56 5.38 -11.65 7.08
CA ALA A 56 5.79 -10.27 6.80
C ALA A 56 7.29 -10.14 6.48
N VAL A 57 8.12 -11.01 7.08
CA VAL A 57 9.58 -11.05 6.82
C VAL A 57 9.92 -11.38 5.37
N ASN A 58 8.99 -12.04 4.66
CA ASN A 58 9.13 -12.45 3.28
C ASN A 58 8.17 -11.67 2.36
N ALA A 59 7.66 -10.52 2.81
CA ALA A 59 6.68 -9.75 2.06
C ALA A 59 7.22 -9.33 0.68
N ALA A 60 6.45 -9.60 -0.36
CA ALA A 60 6.68 -9.06 -1.68
C ALA A 60 6.44 -7.54 -1.69
N THR A 61 6.91 -6.85 -2.72
CA THR A 61 6.74 -5.40 -2.88
C THR A 61 6.08 -5.09 -4.22
N LEU A 62 4.91 -4.47 -4.21
CA LEU A 62 4.26 -3.93 -5.40
C LEU A 62 4.55 -2.43 -5.52
N LYS A 63 5.25 -2.07 -6.60
CA LYS A 63 5.58 -0.68 -6.95
C LYS A 63 4.41 -0.05 -7.70
N ALA A 64 3.72 0.88 -7.06
CA ALA A 64 2.70 1.70 -7.70
C ALA A 64 3.30 3.04 -8.11
N PRO A 65 3.34 3.38 -9.41
CA PRO A 65 3.75 4.72 -9.83
C PRO A 65 2.68 5.75 -9.41
N GLY A 66 3.04 7.03 -9.31
CA GLY A 66 2.11 8.08 -8.86
C GLY A 66 0.83 8.21 -9.68
N ALA A 67 0.84 7.78 -10.95
CA ALA A 67 -0.35 7.77 -11.79
C ALA A 67 -1.35 6.65 -11.44
N ILE A 68 -0.94 5.66 -10.63
CA ILE A 68 -1.78 4.54 -10.18
C ILE A 68 -2.11 4.74 -8.69
N HIS A 69 -3.38 4.95 -8.40
CA HIS A 69 -3.88 5.08 -7.05
C HIS A 69 -4.46 3.76 -6.56
N VAL A 70 -3.78 3.10 -5.62
CA VAL A 70 -4.30 1.87 -5.01
C VAL A 70 -5.26 2.22 -3.89
N SER A 71 -6.54 1.89 -4.08
CA SER A 71 -7.60 2.17 -3.11
C SER A 71 -7.79 1.02 -2.12
N ARG A 72 -7.52 -0.21 -2.53
CA ARG A 72 -7.70 -1.40 -1.68
C ARG A 72 -6.70 -2.51 -2.01
N VAL A 73 -6.26 -3.21 -0.97
CA VAL A 73 -5.47 -4.44 -1.08
C VAL A 73 -6.11 -5.50 -0.17
N ASN A 74 -6.44 -6.68 -0.71
CA ASN A 74 -7.02 -7.81 0.00
C ASN A 74 -8.24 -7.42 0.88
N GLY A 75 -9.15 -6.61 0.34
CA GLY A 75 -10.32 -6.12 1.08
C GLY A 75 -10.08 -4.84 1.91
N ARG A 76 -8.83 -4.58 2.33
CA ARG A 76 -8.47 -3.46 3.19
C ARG A 76 -8.33 -2.16 2.40
N SER A 77 -8.98 -1.09 2.87
CA SER A 77 -8.82 0.25 2.28
C SER A 77 -7.41 0.75 2.54
N MET A 78 -6.72 1.18 1.49
CA MET A 78 -5.45 1.87 1.62
C MET A 78 -5.75 3.36 1.86
N THR A 79 -5.02 3.98 2.79
CA THR A 79 -5.15 5.42 3.04
C THR A 79 -4.45 6.18 1.91
N ASN A 80 -5.14 7.17 1.33
CA ASN A 80 -4.47 8.15 0.49
C ASN A 80 -3.59 9.02 1.39
N TYR A 81 -2.28 8.79 1.37
CA TYR A 81 -1.35 9.71 1.99
C TYR A 81 -1.47 11.03 1.22
N LEU A 82 -1.67 12.13 1.94
CA LEU A 82 -2.16 13.46 1.50
C LEU A 82 -1.47 14.10 0.28
N MET A 83 -0.47 13.45 -0.30
CA MET A 83 0.20 13.83 -1.53
C MET A 83 -0.31 12.95 -2.67
N ASP A 84 -1.21 13.52 -3.47
CA ASP A 84 -1.56 12.97 -4.77
C ASP A 84 -0.29 12.77 -5.63
N ASP A 85 -0.29 11.70 -6.42
CA ASP A 85 0.74 11.38 -7.42
C ASP A 85 2.12 10.94 -6.88
N LEU A 86 2.20 10.43 -5.64
CA LEU A 86 3.42 9.82 -5.11
C LEU A 86 3.58 8.36 -5.55
N ALA A 87 4.80 7.97 -5.96
CA ALA A 87 5.13 6.56 -6.15
C ALA A 87 5.25 5.85 -4.79
N LEU A 88 4.46 4.81 -4.58
CA LEU A 88 4.34 4.10 -3.30
C LEU A 88 4.71 2.62 -3.46
N ASP A 89 5.29 2.07 -2.41
CA ASP A 89 5.68 0.67 -2.34
C ASP A 89 4.68 -0.06 -1.42
N TYR A 90 3.85 -0.94 -1.97
CA TYR A 90 2.92 -1.73 -1.17
C TYR A 90 3.55 -3.07 -0.82
N ALA A 91 3.72 -3.35 0.47
CA ALA A 91 4.18 -4.64 0.93
C ALA A 91 3.01 -5.64 0.85
N LEU A 92 3.19 -6.76 0.15
CA LEU A 92 2.19 -7.80 -0.03
C LEU A 92 2.63 -9.07 0.67
N LEU A 93 1.71 -9.73 1.38
CA LEU A 93 2.00 -11.05 1.94
C LEU A 93 2.11 -12.07 0.80
N PRO A 94 3.01 -13.07 0.91
CA PRO A 94 3.10 -14.13 -0.09
C PRO A 94 1.77 -14.90 -0.24
N GLY A 95 1.44 -15.30 -1.47
CA GLY A 95 0.19 -15.97 -1.82
C GLY A 95 -0.73 -15.10 -2.69
N GLU A 96 -2.01 -15.44 -2.76
CA GLU A 96 -2.98 -14.72 -3.58
C GLU A 96 -3.25 -13.31 -3.03
N ASN A 97 -3.04 -12.30 -3.87
CA ASN A 97 -3.32 -10.91 -3.55
C ASN A 97 -4.29 -10.33 -4.56
N GLN A 98 -5.25 -9.56 -4.07
CA GLN A 98 -6.17 -8.76 -4.86
C GLN A 98 -5.90 -7.27 -4.62
N VAL A 99 -5.63 -6.54 -5.69
CA VAL A 99 -5.32 -5.11 -5.63
C VAL A 99 -6.33 -4.35 -6.48
N VAL A 100 -7.01 -3.37 -5.87
CA VAL A 100 -7.95 -2.47 -6.54
C VAL A 100 -7.32 -1.10 -6.67
N PHE A 101 -7.32 -0.57 -7.89
CA PHE A 101 -6.63 0.68 -8.21
C PHE A 101 -7.38 1.49 -9.27
N THR A 102 -7.14 2.81 -9.30
CA THR A 102 -7.54 3.71 -10.38
C THR A 102 -6.32 4.29 -11.05
N TYR A 103 -6.44 4.64 -12.33
CA TYR A 103 -5.39 5.32 -13.07
C TYR A 103 -5.79 6.76 -13.33
N LYS A 104 -4.89 7.69 -13.00
CA LYS A 104 -5.10 9.13 -13.11
C LYS A 104 -4.01 9.76 -13.97
N THR A 105 -4.41 10.63 -14.89
CA THR A 105 -3.48 11.45 -15.67
C THR A 105 -3.89 12.92 -15.60
N ILE A 106 -2.89 13.80 -15.56
CA ILE A 106 -3.06 15.24 -15.36
C ILE A 106 -2.48 15.99 -16.55
N TRP A 107 -3.27 16.87 -17.14
CA TRP A 107 -2.91 17.64 -18.34
C TRP A 107 -3.06 19.14 -18.09
N ALA A 108 -2.13 19.96 -18.59
CA ALA A 108 -2.29 21.41 -18.50
C ALA A 108 -3.43 21.90 -19.42
N LYS A 109 -4.27 22.81 -18.93
CA LYS A 109 -5.21 23.55 -19.78
C LYS A 109 -4.46 24.65 -20.53
N THR A 110 -4.71 24.78 -21.83
CA THR A 110 -4.16 25.88 -22.63
C THR A 110 -5.00 27.15 -22.42
N GLY A 111 -4.41 28.20 -21.85
CA GLY A 111 -5.05 29.52 -21.70
C GLY A 111 -4.88 30.14 -20.31
N VAL A 112 -5.37 31.38 -20.16
CA VAL A 112 -5.44 32.06 -18.87
C VAL A 112 -6.70 31.58 -18.15
N VAL A 113 -6.53 30.79 -17.09
CA VAL A 113 -7.62 30.42 -16.19
C VAL A 113 -8.11 31.65 -15.42
N GLN A 114 -9.43 31.83 -15.36
CA GLN A 114 -10.04 32.91 -14.57
C GLN A 114 -10.29 32.42 -13.12
N ASN A 115 -10.21 33.33 -12.15
CA ASN A 115 -10.75 33.19 -10.79
C ASN A 115 -10.69 31.79 -10.15
N GLY A 116 -9.48 31.31 -9.83
CA GLY A 116 -9.33 30.13 -8.96
C GLY A 116 -9.64 28.78 -9.61
N GLU A 117 -9.93 28.73 -10.92
CA GLU A 117 -10.07 27.47 -11.64
C GLU A 117 -8.75 26.68 -11.68
N SER A 118 -8.86 25.35 -11.60
CA SER A 118 -7.70 24.46 -11.75
C SER A 118 -7.08 24.61 -13.15
N LYS A 119 -5.77 24.89 -13.16
CA LYS A 119 -4.92 24.96 -14.36
C LYS A 119 -4.76 23.62 -15.06
N VAL A 120 -5.24 22.54 -14.45
CA VAL A 120 -5.11 21.19 -14.96
C VAL A 120 -6.46 20.55 -15.26
N HIS A 121 -6.44 19.63 -16.21
CA HIS A 121 -7.51 18.72 -16.54
C HIS A 121 -7.08 17.32 -16.09
N VAL A 122 -7.84 16.75 -15.16
CA VAL A 122 -7.60 15.43 -14.61
C VAL A 122 -8.53 14.45 -15.31
N ILE A 123 -7.97 13.36 -15.83
CA ILE A 123 -8.73 12.26 -16.43
C ILE A 123 -8.41 11.02 -15.60
N GLU A 124 -9.45 10.34 -15.12
CA GLU A 124 -9.35 9.18 -14.23
C GLU A 124 -10.13 7.99 -14.81
N SER A 125 -9.59 6.79 -14.67
CA SER A 125 -10.23 5.54 -15.06
C SER A 125 -11.27 5.08 -14.05
N GLU A 126 -12.16 4.19 -14.49
CA GLU A 126 -12.95 3.39 -13.56
C GLU A 126 -12.03 2.50 -12.71
N PRO A 127 -12.43 2.13 -11.48
CA PRO A 127 -11.68 1.20 -10.65
C PRO A 127 -11.41 -0.12 -11.36
N GLN A 128 -10.15 -0.53 -11.35
CA GLN A 128 -9.69 -1.81 -11.87
C GLN A 128 -9.27 -2.72 -10.72
N VAL A 129 -9.36 -4.03 -10.93
CA VAL A 129 -8.88 -5.04 -10.00
C VAL A 129 -7.93 -5.98 -10.71
N VAL A 130 -6.87 -6.35 -10.00
CA VAL A 130 -5.94 -7.39 -10.44
C VAL A 130 -5.74 -8.38 -9.30
N SER A 131 -5.88 -9.66 -9.62
CA SER A 131 -5.59 -10.77 -8.70
C SER A 131 -4.39 -11.54 -9.21
N PHE A 132 -3.38 -11.75 -8.37
CA PHE A 132 -2.17 -12.49 -8.72
C PHE A 132 -1.56 -13.15 -7.49
N GLU A 133 -0.80 -14.22 -7.70
CA GLU A 133 -0.04 -14.87 -6.64
C GLU A 133 1.33 -14.18 -6.49
N ALA A 134 1.58 -13.64 -5.30
CA ALA A 134 2.84 -12.99 -4.95
C ALA A 134 3.81 -14.00 -4.35
N ALA A 135 4.97 -14.16 -4.98
CA ALA A 135 6.09 -14.93 -4.46
C ALA A 135 6.83 -14.15 -3.35
N PRO A 136 7.42 -14.87 -2.38
CA PRO A 136 8.14 -14.23 -1.27
C PRO A 136 9.34 -13.41 -1.75
N ASN A 137 9.53 -12.23 -1.17
CA ASN A 137 10.62 -11.29 -1.47
C ASN A 137 10.72 -10.84 -2.93
N GLU A 138 9.65 -11.01 -3.72
CA GLU A 138 9.62 -10.54 -5.10
C GLU A 138 9.18 -9.07 -5.20
N THR A 139 9.58 -8.39 -6.28
CA THR A 139 9.11 -7.04 -6.61
C THR A 139 8.26 -7.05 -7.87
N TYR A 140 7.07 -6.47 -7.77
CA TYR A 140 6.09 -6.33 -8.84
C TYR A 140 5.95 -4.87 -9.25
N HIS A 141 5.58 -4.62 -10.50
CA HIS A 141 5.24 -3.29 -10.99
C HIS A 141 4.06 -3.34 -11.96
N PHE A 142 3.40 -2.20 -12.13
CA PHE A 142 2.34 -2.05 -13.12
C PHE A 142 2.94 -1.68 -14.48
N GLU A 143 2.52 -2.41 -15.51
CA GLU A 143 2.81 -2.13 -16.91
C GLU A 143 1.50 -1.77 -17.63
N PHE A 144 1.51 -0.62 -18.30
CA PHE A 144 0.34 -0.08 -19.00
C PHE A 144 0.76 0.98 -20.02
N ASP A 145 -0.10 1.20 -21.01
CA ASP A 145 0.10 2.22 -22.03
C ASP A 145 -0.17 3.61 -21.47
N LYS A 146 0.80 4.51 -21.65
CA LYS A 146 0.69 5.91 -21.20
C LYS A 146 0.24 6.80 -22.35
N PRO A 147 -0.81 7.62 -22.17
CA PRO A 147 -1.19 8.61 -23.18
C PRO A 147 -0.10 9.66 -23.38
N GLU A 148 0.18 9.98 -24.64
CA GLU A 148 1.09 11.06 -25.03
C GLU A 148 0.37 12.40 -25.22
N SER A 149 -0.96 12.37 -25.33
CA SER A 149 -1.78 13.58 -25.45
C SER A 149 -3.08 13.48 -24.66
N ARG A 150 -3.64 14.64 -24.28
CA ARG A 150 -4.95 14.73 -23.62
C ARG A 150 -6.05 13.99 -24.41
N ARG A 151 -6.09 14.17 -25.72
CA ARG A 151 -7.09 13.52 -26.57
C ARG A 151 -6.96 12.00 -26.52
N GLN A 152 -5.73 11.50 -26.61
CA GLN A 152 -5.47 10.07 -26.51
C GLN A 152 -5.84 9.53 -25.13
N ALA A 153 -5.58 10.29 -24.05
CA ALA A 153 -6.01 9.91 -22.70
C ALA A 153 -7.53 9.76 -22.62
N GLU A 154 -8.30 10.73 -23.11
CA GLU A 154 -9.77 10.67 -23.13
C GLU A 154 -10.30 9.44 -23.90
N GLU A 155 -9.62 9.04 -24.99
CA GLU A 155 -9.98 7.87 -25.80
C GLU A 155 -9.58 6.54 -25.16
N MET A 156 -8.44 6.48 -24.43
CA MET A 156 -7.91 5.26 -23.83
C MET A 156 -8.49 4.95 -22.45
N ILE A 157 -8.77 5.97 -21.64
CA ILE A 157 -9.20 5.83 -20.24
C ILE A 157 -10.43 4.92 -20.05
N PRO A 158 -11.49 4.99 -20.88
CA PRO A 158 -12.66 4.10 -20.75
C PRO A 158 -12.35 2.62 -20.95
N LYS A 159 -11.22 2.28 -21.58
CA LYS A 159 -10.78 0.91 -21.87
C LYS A 159 -9.45 0.59 -21.18
N PHE A 160 -9.09 1.39 -20.19
CA PHE A 160 -7.82 1.26 -19.50
C PHE A 160 -7.69 -0.12 -18.85
N SER A 161 -6.53 -0.74 -19.04
CA SER A 161 -6.14 -2.00 -18.41
C SER A 161 -4.63 -1.94 -18.16
N ALA A 162 -4.20 -2.54 -17.05
CA ALA A 162 -2.79 -2.65 -16.68
C ALA A 162 -2.45 -4.11 -16.37
N ALA A 163 -1.24 -4.52 -16.72
CA ALA A 163 -0.68 -5.79 -16.31
C ALA A 163 0.18 -5.61 -15.06
N VAL A 164 0.21 -6.63 -14.19
CA VAL A 164 1.19 -6.74 -13.12
C VAL A 164 2.29 -7.67 -13.57
N VAL A 165 3.52 -7.17 -13.55
CA VAL A 165 4.72 -7.87 -14.01
C VAL A 165 5.69 -8.09 -12.86
N GLY A 166 6.23 -9.31 -12.80
CA GLY A 166 7.24 -9.72 -11.81
C GLY A 166 8.66 -9.30 -12.16
N GLY A 167 9.61 -9.70 -11.32
CA GLY A 167 11.03 -9.39 -11.52
C GLY A 167 11.63 -10.05 -12.76
N SER A 168 11.00 -11.11 -13.26
CA SER A 168 11.36 -11.81 -14.50
C SER A 168 10.89 -11.10 -15.78
N GLY A 169 10.09 -10.02 -15.66
CA GLY A 169 9.45 -9.36 -16.80
C GLY A 169 8.25 -10.12 -17.38
N GLN A 170 7.80 -11.19 -16.73
CA GLN A 170 6.60 -11.92 -17.12
C GLN A 170 5.35 -11.25 -16.54
N ALA A 171 4.33 -11.06 -17.37
CA ALA A 171 3.01 -10.65 -16.92
C ALA A 171 2.32 -11.79 -16.15
N LEU A 172 2.02 -11.54 -14.88
CA LEU A 172 1.38 -12.50 -13.98
C LEU A 172 -0.15 -12.41 -14.05
N ALA A 173 -0.65 -11.19 -14.24
CA ALA A 173 -2.08 -10.93 -14.32
C ALA A 173 -2.36 -9.64 -15.08
N GLN A 174 -3.56 -9.56 -15.65
CA GLN A 174 -4.10 -8.38 -16.29
C GLN A 174 -5.32 -7.87 -15.50
N SER A 175 -5.45 -6.55 -15.40
CA SER A 175 -6.55 -5.94 -14.67
C SER A 175 -7.87 -6.02 -15.42
N SER A 176 -8.95 -6.15 -14.65
CA SER A 176 -10.33 -6.12 -15.13
C SER A 176 -11.15 -5.06 -14.38
N SER A 177 -12.31 -4.71 -14.93
CA SER A 177 -13.23 -3.76 -14.29
C SER A 177 -13.66 -4.26 -12.91
N TRP A 178 -13.47 -3.45 -11.88
CA TRP A 178 -13.86 -3.80 -10.52
C TRP A 178 -15.30 -3.37 -10.24
N SER A 179 -16.14 -4.30 -9.77
CA SER A 179 -17.45 -3.96 -9.23
C SER A 179 -17.49 -4.15 -7.70
N PRO A 180 -18.14 -3.27 -6.93
CA PRO A 180 -18.23 -3.40 -5.47
C PRO A 180 -18.82 -4.73 -4.98
N GLY A 181 -19.61 -5.42 -5.81
CA GLY A 181 -20.17 -6.73 -5.51
C GLY A 181 -19.14 -7.86 -5.47
N ASP A 182 -18.01 -7.71 -6.16
CA ASP A 182 -16.98 -8.75 -6.25
C ASP A 182 -16.16 -8.86 -4.96
N SER A 183 -16.04 -7.75 -4.20
CA SER A 183 -15.40 -7.75 -2.88
C SER A 183 -16.24 -8.46 -1.81
N ALA A 184 -17.56 -8.54 -1.99
CA ALA A 184 -18.45 -9.24 -1.07
C ALA A 184 -18.36 -10.77 -1.19
N LEU A 185 -17.76 -11.30 -2.26
CA LEU A 185 -17.54 -12.73 -2.46
C LEU A 185 -16.24 -13.21 -1.79
N VAL A 186 -15.18 -12.40 -1.79
CA VAL A 186 -13.89 -12.75 -1.18
C VAL A 186 -13.95 -12.71 0.36
N ALA A 187 -14.82 -11.86 0.92
CA ALA A 187 -15.05 -11.79 2.37
C ALA A 187 -15.96 -12.90 2.93
N ARG A 188 -16.52 -13.76 2.08
CA ARG A 188 -17.31 -14.92 2.51
C ARG A 188 -16.39 -16.13 2.53
N THR A 189 -15.80 -16.39 3.69
CA THR A 189 -15.23 -17.70 4.02
C THR A 189 -16.21 -18.79 3.56
N PRO A 190 -15.81 -19.75 2.71
CA PRO A 190 -16.65 -20.89 2.40
C PRO A 190 -16.92 -21.62 3.71
N MET A 191 -18.16 -21.58 4.20
CA MET A 191 -18.58 -22.57 5.19
C MET A 191 -18.52 -23.93 4.50
N PRO A 192 -17.98 -24.98 5.14
CA PRO A 192 -18.04 -26.32 4.60
C PRO A 192 -19.51 -26.67 4.32
N ASP A 193 -19.78 -27.16 3.12
CA ASP A 193 -21.06 -27.75 2.76
C ASP A 193 -21.36 -28.90 3.73
N GLU A 194 -22.28 -28.66 4.68
CA GLU A 194 -22.94 -29.77 5.37
C GLU A 194 -23.95 -30.41 4.41
N PRO A 195 -24.03 -31.76 4.38
CA PRO A 195 -24.82 -32.47 3.40
C PRO A 195 -26.32 -32.27 3.65
N ASN A 196 -26.95 -31.66 2.66
CA ASN A 196 -28.27 -31.98 2.12
C ASN A 196 -29.29 -32.55 3.13
N THR A 197 -30.05 -31.66 3.78
CA THR A 197 -31.42 -31.99 4.19
C THR A 197 -32.37 -31.11 3.40
N GLN A 198 -33.01 -31.71 2.39
CA GLN A 198 -34.09 -31.13 1.62
C GLN A 198 -35.22 -30.63 2.53
N ALA A 199 -35.46 -29.33 2.49
CA ALA A 199 -36.78 -28.76 2.67
C ALA A 199 -37.06 -27.90 1.44
N ALA A 200 -37.98 -28.38 0.62
CA ALA A 200 -38.55 -27.65 -0.50
C ALA A 200 -39.36 -26.47 0.03
N ASP A 201 -39.10 -25.27 -0.49
CA ASP A 201 -40.11 -24.47 -1.20
C ASP A 201 -39.51 -23.16 -1.74
N GLY A 202 -39.98 -22.81 -2.94
CA GLY A 202 -39.98 -21.52 -3.63
C GLY A 202 -38.97 -20.42 -3.27
N GLU A 203 -38.13 -20.05 -4.24
CA GLU A 203 -38.31 -18.83 -5.07
C GLU A 203 -36.98 -18.24 -5.58
N TYR A 204 -36.91 -18.20 -6.91
CA TYR A 204 -36.40 -17.12 -7.75
C TYR A 204 -35.54 -16.06 -7.03
N PHE A 205 -34.24 -16.03 -7.33
CA PHE A 205 -33.39 -14.87 -7.04
C PHE A 205 -33.54 -13.85 -8.19
N PRO A 206 -34.18 -12.68 -8.01
CA PRO A 206 -34.03 -11.60 -8.95
C PRO A 206 -32.86 -10.69 -8.56
N SER A 207 -32.35 -10.05 -9.60
CA SER A 207 -31.15 -9.23 -9.71
C SER A 207 -31.05 -8.01 -8.79
N LYS A 208 -29.79 -7.69 -8.46
CA LYS A 208 -29.20 -6.35 -8.20
C LYS A 208 -30.15 -5.15 -8.33
N GLY A 209 -30.32 -4.43 -7.23
CA GLY A 209 -30.78 -3.03 -7.22
C GLY A 209 -31.83 -2.74 -6.16
N GLU A 210 -32.75 -3.67 -5.93
CA GLU A 210 -33.81 -3.50 -4.96
C GLU A 210 -33.52 -4.34 -3.71
N SER A 211 -32.91 -3.62 -2.75
CA SER A 211 -33.46 -3.53 -1.40
C SER A 211 -32.86 -4.38 -0.27
N SER A 212 -31.55 -4.25 -0.03
CA SER A 212 -31.01 -4.45 1.34
C SER A 212 -31.88 -3.73 2.39
N LEU A 213 -32.45 -2.59 2.00
CA LEU A 213 -33.39 -1.80 2.79
C LEU A 213 -34.80 -2.43 2.91
N ASN A 214 -35.35 -3.12 1.90
CA ASN A 214 -36.62 -3.84 2.07
C ASN A 214 -36.43 -5.16 2.80
N ARG A 215 -35.26 -5.80 2.70
CA ARG A 215 -34.91 -6.93 3.57
C ARG A 215 -34.86 -6.50 5.03
N LEU A 216 -34.24 -5.36 5.31
CA LEU A 216 -34.24 -4.80 6.66
C LEU A 216 -35.67 -4.47 7.13
N LYS A 217 -36.52 -3.90 6.25
CA LYS A 217 -37.93 -3.64 6.57
C LYS A 217 -38.71 -4.93 6.87
N ALA A 218 -38.54 -5.97 6.06
CA ALA A 218 -39.22 -7.24 6.24
C ALA A 218 -38.82 -7.90 7.57
N VAL A 219 -37.52 -7.92 7.88
CA VAL A 219 -37.02 -8.43 9.17
C VAL A 219 -37.52 -7.57 10.33
N TRP A 220 -37.59 -6.25 10.16
CA TRP A 220 -38.10 -5.31 11.15
C TRP A 220 -39.58 -5.53 11.47
N GLU A 221 -40.41 -5.79 10.46
CA GLU A 221 -41.84 -6.07 10.64
C GLU A 221 -42.08 -7.34 11.47
N THR A 222 -41.24 -8.36 11.32
CA THR A 222 -41.33 -9.62 12.06
C THR A 222 -40.65 -9.60 13.44
N ALA A 223 -39.82 -8.61 13.73
CA ALA A 223 -39.07 -8.53 14.99
C ALA A 223 -39.95 -8.13 16.18
N THR A 224 -39.67 -8.71 17.35
CA THR A 224 -40.33 -8.37 18.62
C THR A 224 -39.81 -7.04 19.19
N ASP A 225 -40.57 -6.43 20.11
CA ASP A 225 -40.21 -5.12 20.66
C ASP A 225 -38.89 -5.13 21.44
N GLU A 226 -38.53 -6.25 22.07
CA GLU A 226 -37.26 -6.40 22.80
C GLU A 226 -36.06 -6.53 21.85
N GLU A 227 -36.23 -7.19 20.69
CA GLU A 227 -35.22 -7.28 19.65
C GLU A 227 -34.98 -5.92 18.97
N ARG A 228 -36.06 -5.18 18.69
CA ARG A 228 -35.98 -3.82 18.14
C ARG A 228 -35.24 -2.87 19.10
N LYS A 229 -35.55 -2.91 20.40
CA LYS A 229 -34.84 -2.10 21.42
C LYS A 229 -33.36 -2.45 21.50
N SER A 230 -33.03 -3.74 21.47
CA SER A 230 -31.65 -4.21 21.52
C SER A 230 -30.86 -3.76 20.30
N PHE A 231 -31.45 -3.85 19.11
CA PHE A 231 -30.86 -3.35 17.87
C PHE A 231 -30.64 -1.83 17.91
N LEU A 232 -31.62 -1.06 18.37
CA LEU A 232 -31.48 0.40 18.47
C LEU A 232 -30.41 0.80 19.48
N ARG A 233 -30.26 0.09 20.59
CA ARG A 233 -29.20 0.35 21.56
C ARG A 233 -27.81 0.11 20.95
N TRP A 234 -27.63 -0.96 20.19
CA TRP A 234 -26.39 -1.25 19.48
C TRP A 234 -26.10 -0.25 18.36
N ALA A 235 -27.12 0.20 17.62
CA ALA A 235 -26.93 1.08 16.46
C ALA A 235 -26.48 2.52 16.83
N PHE A 236 -26.61 2.91 18.10
CA PHE A 236 -26.28 4.25 18.59
C PHE A 236 -25.23 4.24 19.73
N GLU A 237 -24.57 3.10 19.97
CA GLU A 237 -23.38 2.97 20.81
C GLU A 237 -22.11 3.18 19.98
#